data_AF-A0A433QDJ6-F1
#
_entry.id   AF-A0A433QDJ6-F1
#
_cell.length_a   1.000
_cell.length_b   1.000
_cell.length_c   1.000
_cell.angle_alpha   90.00
_cell.angle_beta   90.00
_cell.angle_gamma   90.00
#
_symmetry.space_group_name_H-M   'P 1'
#
loop_
_entity.id
_entity.type
_entity.pdbx_description
1 polymer ?
#
loop_
_entity_poly.entity_id
_entity_poly.type
_entity_poly.pdbx_seq_one_letter_code
_entity_poly.pdbx_strand_id
1 'polypeptide(L)'
;MYKDGFGYDATIKRTQDQSTITINGEIFILKKHIYLGGGSNTRGTIVRIVVKPGGTKEYAIKDAWRQSTREPEGDVLKYTTECLRDVWGDLPPKVAVYYNHQDLDTAKSIRKGLKPNGEEPDISHLVMSTVGKRITEYADLRQLLLVLRDALEGLELLFEIGILHRDISINNIIIEPTGHGVIIDLDYAVYTQDLLDGLEKPASYGDWTIHGDWCFGRQ
;
A
#
# COMPACT_ATOMS: atom_id res chain seq x y z
N MET A 1 3.27 32.19 -13.72
CA MET A 1 3.23 30.75 -14.05
C MET A 1 4.08 30.03 -13.00
N TYR A 2 3.45 29.46 -11.97
CA TYR A 2 4.18 28.66 -10.98
C TYR A 2 4.48 27.29 -11.58
N LYS A 3 5.78 27.01 -11.79
CA LYS A 3 6.33 25.71 -12.18
C LYS A 3 6.71 24.97 -10.89
N ASP A 4 5.73 24.69 -10.06
CA ASP A 4 5.92 23.77 -8.95
C ASP A 4 5.41 22.42 -9.44
N GLY A 5 6.27 21.40 -9.43
CA GLY A 5 6.08 20.08 -10.07
C GLY A 5 4.97 19.20 -9.48
N PHE A 6 3.86 19.81 -9.07
CA PHE A 6 2.73 19.19 -8.40
C PHE A 6 1.79 18.42 -9.32
N GLY A 7 1.84 18.65 -10.64
CA GLY A 7 0.70 18.30 -11.48
C GLY A 7 -0.58 19.02 -11.02
N TYR A 8 -1.63 18.95 -11.83
CA TYR A 8 -2.93 19.50 -11.46
C TYR A 8 -3.74 18.38 -10.81
N ASP A 9 -3.78 18.36 -9.47
CA ASP A 9 -4.64 17.45 -8.70
C ASP A 9 -5.80 18.25 -8.10
N ALA A 10 -7.02 18.00 -8.61
CA ALA A 10 -8.23 18.71 -8.24
C ALA A 10 -8.73 18.39 -6.83
N THR A 11 -8.18 17.36 -6.17
CA THR A 11 -8.56 16.96 -4.81
C THR A 11 -7.84 17.77 -3.73
N ILE A 12 -6.76 18.48 -4.11
CA ILE A 12 -5.95 19.27 -3.19
C ILE A 12 -6.47 20.71 -3.12
N LYS A 13 -6.91 21.12 -1.93
CA LYS A 13 -7.25 22.51 -1.64
C LYS A 13 -6.00 23.21 -1.12
N ARG A 14 -5.53 24.23 -1.85
CA ARG A 14 -4.38 25.05 -1.46
C ARG A 14 -4.85 26.39 -0.91
N THR A 15 -4.43 26.72 0.31
CA THR A 15 -4.49 28.08 0.87
C THR A 15 -3.10 28.71 0.87
N GLN A 16 -2.98 29.98 1.26
CA GLN A 16 -1.69 30.68 1.30
C GLN A 16 -0.69 30.02 2.27
N ASP A 17 -1.18 29.34 3.33
CA ASP A 17 -0.33 28.80 4.41
C ASP A 17 -0.32 27.26 4.48
N GLN A 18 -1.32 26.58 3.91
CA GLN A 18 -1.46 25.12 4.03
C GLN A 18 -2.07 24.49 2.77
N SER A 19 -1.65 23.26 2.47
CA SER A 19 -2.33 22.40 1.49
C SER A 19 -3.06 21.29 2.24
N THR A 20 -4.33 21.07 1.89
CA THR A 20 -5.15 20.02 2.47
C THR A 20 -5.75 19.11 1.40
N ILE A 21 -6.02 17.87 1.77
CA ILE A 21 -6.71 16.88 0.95
C ILE A 21 -7.84 16.26 1.77
N THR A 22 -8.98 15.99 1.12
CA THR A 22 -10.12 15.33 1.75
C THR A 22 -10.26 13.94 1.15
N ILE A 23 -10.14 12.90 1.98
CA ILE A 23 -10.28 11.50 1.57
C ILE A 23 -11.42 10.90 2.39
N ASN A 24 -12.46 10.43 1.71
CA ASN A 24 -13.63 9.78 2.31
C ASN A 24 -14.19 10.56 3.52
N GLY A 25 -14.37 11.89 3.35
CA GLY A 25 -14.93 12.79 4.36
C GLY A 25 -13.94 13.29 5.43
N GLU A 26 -12.72 12.76 5.51
CA GLU A 26 -11.70 13.21 6.45
C GLU A 26 -10.71 14.19 5.82
N ILE A 27 -10.32 15.23 6.57
CA ILE A 27 -9.36 16.24 6.13
C ILE A 27 -7.95 15.90 6.64
N PHE A 28 -6.98 15.98 5.75
CA PHE A 28 -5.56 15.82 6.02
C PHE A 28 -4.76 17.05 5.58
N ILE A 29 -3.77 17.45 6.37
CA ILE A 29 -2.85 18.56 6.09
C ILE A 29 -1.55 17.97 5.56
N LEU A 30 -1.10 18.43 4.39
CA LEU A 30 0.13 17.97 3.75
C LEU A 30 1.37 18.49 4.50
N LYS A 31 2.30 17.60 4.82
CA LYS A 31 3.58 17.95 5.46
C LYS A 31 4.79 17.85 4.54
N LYS A 32 4.97 16.69 3.88
CA LYS A 32 6.18 16.39 3.10
C LYS A 32 5.86 15.48 1.91
N HIS A 33 6.54 15.71 0.79
CA HIS A 33 6.60 14.77 -0.33
C HIS A 33 7.70 13.74 -0.08
N ILE A 34 7.38 12.44 -0.14
CA ILE A 34 8.35 11.37 0.11
C ILE A 34 8.77 10.64 -1.17
N TYR A 35 7.89 10.56 -2.19
CA TYR A 35 8.25 9.83 -3.41
C TYR A 35 7.57 10.35 -4.69
N LEU A 36 8.39 10.54 -5.73
CA LEU A 36 8.01 10.64 -7.14
C LEU A 36 8.79 9.51 -7.84
N GLY A 37 8.11 8.42 -8.20
CA GLY A 37 8.70 7.40 -9.07
C GLY A 37 8.89 7.99 -10.46
N GLY A 38 10.09 8.49 -10.76
CA GLY A 38 10.47 9.11 -12.02
C GLY A 38 11.08 8.14 -13.02
N GLY A 39 10.52 6.94 -13.15
CA GLY A 39 10.88 5.98 -14.20
C GLY A 39 9.89 6.11 -15.35
N SER A 40 10.37 6.11 -16.59
CA SER A 40 9.59 6.27 -17.82
C SER A 40 8.42 5.28 -18.01
N ASN A 41 8.30 4.26 -17.13
CA ASN A 41 7.28 3.21 -17.13
C ASN A 41 6.49 3.06 -15.80
N THR A 42 6.67 3.92 -14.79
CA THR A 42 5.92 3.82 -13.52
C THR A 42 4.61 4.62 -13.59
N ARG A 43 3.49 4.05 -13.10
CA ARG A 43 2.10 4.54 -13.23
C ARG A 43 1.76 5.89 -12.56
N GLY A 44 2.75 6.74 -12.30
CA GLY A 44 2.52 8.05 -11.70
C GLY A 44 2.11 7.99 -10.23
N THR A 45 2.65 7.04 -9.46
CA THR A 45 2.38 6.91 -8.02
C THR A 45 3.03 8.04 -7.24
N ILE A 46 2.25 8.73 -6.40
CA ILE A 46 2.75 9.79 -5.53
C ILE A 46 2.48 9.43 -4.07
N VAL A 47 3.53 9.44 -3.25
CA VAL A 47 3.40 9.21 -1.80
C VAL A 47 3.70 10.49 -1.02
N ARG A 48 2.77 10.89 -0.16
CA ARG A 48 2.85 12.11 0.67
C ARG A 48 2.63 11.78 2.15
N ILE A 49 3.34 12.47 3.03
CA ILE A 49 3.06 12.44 4.46
C ILE A 49 2.10 13.55 4.84
N VAL A 50 1.10 13.19 5.62
CA VAL A 50 0.04 14.08 6.09
C VAL A 50 -0.21 13.91 7.58
N VAL A 51 -0.87 14.89 8.17
CA VAL A 51 -1.39 14.83 9.55
C VAL A 51 -2.85 15.25 9.58
N LYS A 52 -3.58 14.82 10.61
CA LYS A 52 -4.92 15.36 10.87
C LYS A 52 -4.86 16.76 11.47
N PRO A 53 -5.85 17.64 11.21
CA PRO A 53 -5.97 18.92 11.89
C PRO A 53 -5.93 18.75 13.43
N GLY A 54 -5.04 19.49 14.08
CA GLY A 54 -4.84 19.41 15.54
C GLY A 54 -4.09 18.17 16.05
N GLY A 55 -3.69 17.25 15.17
CA GLY A 55 -2.94 16.04 15.53
C GLY A 55 -1.45 16.12 15.16
N THR A 56 -0.67 15.25 15.80
CA THR A 56 0.77 15.05 15.48
C THR A 56 1.05 13.73 14.79
N LYS A 57 0.10 12.77 14.83
CA LYS A 57 0.24 11.47 14.18
C LYS A 57 0.31 11.66 12.66
N GLU A 58 1.33 11.06 12.07
CA GLU A 58 1.57 11.06 10.63
C GLU A 58 0.87 9.87 9.95
N TYR A 59 0.47 10.11 8.70
CA TYR A 59 -0.12 9.12 7.81
C TYR A 59 0.55 9.24 6.45
N ALA A 60 0.62 8.15 5.70
CA ALA A 60 1.04 8.15 4.31
C ALA A 60 -0.19 8.10 3.40
N ILE A 61 -0.25 9.02 2.44
CA ILE A 61 -1.21 8.97 1.33
C ILE A 61 -0.45 8.46 0.11
N LYS A 62 -0.94 7.39 -0.51
CA LYS A 62 -0.50 6.87 -1.80
C LYS A 62 -1.59 7.13 -2.82
N ASP A 63 -1.30 7.98 -3.80
CA ASP A 63 -2.14 8.18 -4.98
C ASP A 63 -1.65 7.26 -6.09
N ALA A 64 -2.56 6.53 -6.72
CA ALA A 64 -2.24 5.67 -7.85
C ALA A 64 -3.28 5.82 -8.98
N TRP A 65 -2.79 5.79 -10.21
CA TRP A 65 -3.62 5.58 -11.40
C TRP A 65 -3.70 4.08 -11.66
N ARG A 66 -4.91 3.51 -11.61
CA ARG A 66 -5.14 2.07 -11.76
C ARG A 66 -5.92 1.74 -13.03
N GLN A 67 -5.75 0.52 -13.52
CA GLN A 67 -6.68 -0.10 -14.46
C GLN A 67 -7.89 -0.62 -13.68
N SER A 68 -9.10 -0.39 -14.16
CA SER A 68 -10.35 -0.77 -13.50
C SER A 68 -10.50 -2.28 -13.25
N THR A 69 -9.79 -3.10 -14.02
CA THR A 69 -9.84 -4.57 -13.98
C THR A 69 -9.08 -5.21 -12.81
N ARG A 70 -8.30 -4.43 -12.05
CA ARG A 70 -7.58 -4.93 -10.86
C ARG A 70 -8.41 -4.70 -9.61
N GLU A 71 -8.13 -5.47 -8.56
CA GLU A 71 -8.66 -5.14 -7.24
C GLU A 71 -7.98 -3.87 -6.68
N PRO A 72 -8.71 -2.97 -6.00
CA PRO A 72 -8.11 -1.81 -5.34
C PRO A 72 -7.16 -2.24 -4.22
N GLU A 73 -5.93 -1.70 -4.21
CA GLU A 73 -4.95 -1.94 -3.14
C GLU A 73 -5.54 -1.61 -1.75
N GLY A 74 -6.39 -0.58 -1.68
CA GLY A 74 -7.06 -0.19 -0.45
C GLY A 74 -7.93 -1.29 0.17
N ASP A 75 -8.60 -2.10 -0.64
CA ASP A 75 -9.42 -3.22 -0.15
C ASP A 75 -8.55 -4.37 0.34
N VAL A 76 -7.52 -4.73 -0.41
CA VAL A 76 -6.56 -5.78 -0.02
C VAL A 76 -5.86 -5.40 1.29
N LEU A 77 -5.41 -4.15 1.42
CA LEU A 77 -4.75 -3.68 2.63
C LEU A 77 -5.71 -3.58 3.83
N LYS A 78 -6.97 -3.21 3.58
CA LYS A 78 -8.01 -3.19 4.61
C LYS A 78 -8.26 -4.60 5.15
N TYR A 79 -8.48 -5.58 4.27
CA TYR A 79 -8.63 -6.98 4.65
C TYR A 79 -7.41 -7.48 5.44
N THR A 80 -6.20 -7.21 4.93
CA THR A 80 -4.94 -7.54 5.62
C THR A 80 -4.90 -6.99 7.05
N THR A 81 -5.27 -5.72 7.20
CA THR A 81 -5.25 -5.04 8.50
C THR A 81 -6.29 -5.58 9.46
N GLU A 82 -7.45 -6.00 8.96
CA GLU A 82 -8.50 -6.63 9.77
C GLU A 82 -8.07 -8.02 10.25
N CYS A 83 -7.47 -8.84 9.39
CA CYS A 83 -6.99 -10.18 9.75
C CYS A 83 -5.81 -10.16 10.73
N LEU A 84 -4.86 -9.23 10.53
CA LEU A 84 -3.61 -9.23 11.31
C LEU A 84 -3.67 -8.38 12.58
N ARG A 85 -4.76 -7.64 12.82
CA ARG A 85 -4.92 -6.76 13.99
C ARG A 85 -4.67 -7.50 15.31
N ASP A 86 -5.31 -8.65 15.47
CA ASP A 86 -5.23 -9.44 16.71
C ASP A 86 -3.91 -10.22 16.81
N VAL A 87 -3.28 -10.52 15.67
CA VAL A 87 -1.96 -11.15 15.61
C VAL A 87 -0.88 -10.20 16.12
N TRP A 88 -0.94 -8.92 15.74
CA TRP A 88 0.01 -7.92 16.19
C TRP A 88 -0.24 -7.51 17.64
N GLY A 89 -1.51 -7.29 18.04
CA GLY A 89 -1.82 -6.73 19.35
C GLY A 89 -1.09 -5.40 19.57
N ASP A 90 -0.19 -5.37 20.56
CA ASP A 90 0.67 -4.21 20.87
C ASP A 90 2.05 -4.24 20.18
N LEU A 91 2.36 -5.30 19.41
CA LEU A 91 3.62 -5.42 18.70
C LEU A 91 3.66 -4.54 17.44
N PRO A 92 4.86 -4.10 17.00
CA PRO A 92 5.00 -3.37 15.75
C PRO A 92 4.48 -4.17 14.56
N PRO A 93 3.64 -3.58 13.68
CA PRO A 93 3.08 -4.28 12.54
C PRO A 93 4.19 -4.71 11.58
N LYS A 94 4.00 -5.85 10.92
CA LYS A 94 4.94 -6.37 9.91
C LYS A 94 4.53 -6.07 8.47
N VAL A 95 3.29 -5.60 8.29
CA VAL A 95 2.71 -5.16 7.01
C VAL A 95 2.11 -3.77 7.20
N ALA A 96 2.03 -2.98 6.14
CA ALA A 96 1.37 -1.68 6.17
C ALA A 96 -0.04 -1.77 6.77
N VAL A 97 -0.39 -0.76 7.55
CA VAL A 97 -1.65 -0.72 8.28
C VAL A 97 -2.58 0.26 7.59
N TYR A 98 -3.66 -0.29 7.04
CA TYR A 98 -4.75 0.45 6.44
C TYR A 98 -5.34 1.45 7.43
N TYR A 99 -5.68 2.64 6.93
CA TYR A 99 -6.41 3.64 7.69
C TYR A 99 -7.71 4.06 6.99
N ASN A 100 -7.63 4.45 5.72
CA ASN A 100 -8.77 4.90 4.92
C ASN A 100 -8.43 4.76 3.44
N HIS A 101 -9.42 4.72 2.56
CA HIS A 101 -9.20 4.90 1.13
C HIS A 101 -10.39 5.56 0.45
N GLN A 102 -10.16 6.10 -0.74
CA GLN A 102 -11.21 6.59 -1.61
C GLN A 102 -10.84 6.31 -3.07
N ASP A 103 -11.70 5.58 -3.76
CA ASP A 103 -11.62 5.41 -5.20
C ASP A 103 -12.47 6.48 -5.89
N LEU A 104 -11.85 7.18 -6.84
CA LEU A 104 -12.49 8.20 -7.66
C LEU A 104 -12.72 7.61 -9.06
N ASP A 105 -14.01 7.45 -9.40
CA ASP A 105 -14.45 7.23 -10.78
C ASP A 105 -14.17 8.53 -11.57
N THR A 106 -13.00 8.57 -12.20
CA THR A 106 -12.40 9.82 -12.68
C THR A 106 -12.95 10.24 -14.05
N ALA A 107 -13.74 9.39 -14.71
CA ALA A 107 -14.30 9.65 -16.04
C ALA A 107 -15.21 10.89 -16.12
N LYS A 108 -15.87 11.28 -15.01
CA LYS A 108 -16.82 12.41 -15.05
C LYS A 108 -16.25 13.77 -14.64
N SER A 109 -15.20 13.79 -13.82
CA SER A 109 -14.85 15.02 -13.08
C SER A 109 -13.62 15.76 -13.60
N ILE A 110 -12.61 15.05 -14.16
CA ILE A 110 -11.35 15.69 -14.56
C ILE A 110 -11.36 16.16 -16.02
N ARG A 111 -12.23 15.61 -16.89
CA ARG A 111 -12.32 15.97 -18.32
C ARG A 111 -13.74 16.34 -18.73
N LYS A 112 -14.30 17.40 -18.14
CA LYS A 112 -15.55 17.99 -18.62
C LYS A 112 -15.37 18.45 -20.09
N GLY A 113 -15.65 17.59 -21.06
CA GLY A 113 -15.61 17.90 -22.49
C GLY A 113 -14.69 17.06 -23.40
N LEU A 114 -13.93 16.08 -22.91
CA LEU A 114 -13.14 15.18 -23.77
C LEU A 114 -13.71 13.77 -23.71
N LYS A 115 -14.24 13.27 -24.83
CA LYS A 115 -14.60 11.85 -24.98
C LYS A 115 -13.31 11.05 -25.13
N PRO A 116 -12.99 10.11 -24.23
CA PRO A 116 -11.83 9.25 -24.43
C PRO A 116 -12.18 8.10 -25.36
N ASN A 117 -11.19 7.70 -26.17
CA ASN A 117 -11.21 6.44 -26.90
C ASN A 117 -10.52 5.38 -26.01
N GLY A 118 -11.28 4.70 -25.14
CA GLY A 118 -10.78 3.56 -24.33
C GLY A 118 -11.31 3.51 -22.90
N GLU A 119 -11.04 2.39 -22.20
CA GLU A 119 -11.27 2.24 -20.76
C GLU A 119 -10.39 3.24 -19.99
N GLU A 120 -11.02 4.09 -19.18
CA GLU A 120 -10.32 5.15 -18.43
C GLU A 120 -9.72 4.61 -17.12
N PRO A 121 -8.55 5.11 -16.68
CA PRO A 121 -7.98 4.71 -15.40
C PRO A 121 -8.74 5.35 -14.22
N ASP A 122 -9.03 4.56 -13.20
CA ASP A 122 -9.51 5.07 -11.91
C ASP A 122 -8.34 5.67 -11.12
N ILE A 123 -8.63 6.68 -10.29
CA ILE A 123 -7.68 7.18 -9.29
C ILE A 123 -8.06 6.58 -7.94
N SER A 124 -7.09 6.02 -7.24
CA SER A 124 -7.25 5.59 -5.84
C SER A 124 -6.39 6.44 -4.92
N HIS A 125 -7.00 6.92 -3.83
CA HIS A 125 -6.29 7.54 -2.70
C HIS A 125 -6.27 6.55 -1.54
N LEU A 126 -5.11 5.99 -1.22
CA LEU A 126 -4.93 5.09 -0.08
C LEU A 126 -4.24 5.82 1.07
N VAL A 127 -4.85 5.82 2.24
CA VAL A 127 -4.28 6.33 3.48
C VAL A 127 -3.84 5.16 4.35
N MET A 128 -2.56 5.16 4.69
CA MET A 128 -1.93 4.20 5.60
C MET A 128 -1.53 4.91 6.90
N SER A 129 -1.75 4.24 8.03
CA SER A 129 -1.23 4.72 9.31
C SER A 129 0.24 4.34 9.54
N THR A 130 0.75 3.43 8.71
CA THR A 130 2.19 3.13 8.64
C THR A 130 2.92 4.23 7.90
N VAL A 131 3.94 4.77 8.54
CA VAL A 131 4.92 5.70 7.97
C VAL A 131 6.30 5.21 8.34
N GLY A 132 7.30 5.47 7.49
CA GLY A 132 8.64 4.99 7.74
C GLY A 132 9.67 5.54 6.77
N LYS A 133 10.92 5.15 7.01
CA LYS A 133 12.07 5.48 6.16
C LYS A 133 12.37 4.32 5.23
N ARG A 134 13.10 4.59 4.15
CA ARG A 134 13.55 3.50 3.26
C ARG A 134 14.46 2.56 4.04
N ILE A 135 14.44 1.27 3.72
CA ILE A 135 15.36 0.30 4.32
C ILE A 135 16.82 0.73 4.20
N THR A 136 17.21 1.45 3.13
CA THR A 136 18.57 2.00 2.93
C THR A 136 19.00 3.04 3.97
N GLU A 137 18.07 3.55 4.78
CA GLU A 137 18.32 4.53 5.86
C GLU A 137 18.53 3.85 7.22
N TYR A 138 18.86 2.56 7.24
CA TYR A 138 19.19 1.82 8.46
C TYR A 138 20.36 2.49 9.22
N ALA A 139 20.30 2.45 10.55
CA ALA A 139 21.29 3.04 11.44
C ALA A 139 22.58 2.19 11.51
N ASP A 140 22.43 0.86 11.54
CA ASP A 140 23.53 -0.10 11.60
C ASP A 140 23.12 -1.46 11.00
N LEU A 141 24.10 -2.36 10.87
CA LEU A 141 23.88 -3.71 10.33
C LEU A 141 22.86 -4.51 11.15
N ARG A 142 22.79 -4.28 12.48
CA ARG A 142 21.84 -4.97 13.34
C ARG A 142 20.41 -4.56 13.00
N GLN A 143 20.16 -3.27 12.76
CA GLN A 143 18.86 -2.79 12.31
C GLN A 143 18.50 -3.34 10.93
N LEU A 144 19.46 -3.39 9.99
CA LEU A 144 19.19 -3.99 8.68
C LEU A 144 18.74 -5.46 8.80
N LEU A 145 19.44 -6.26 9.60
CA LEU A 145 19.07 -7.66 9.83
C LEU A 145 17.71 -7.80 10.52
N LEU A 146 17.40 -6.92 11.48
CA LEU A 146 16.10 -6.85 12.14
C LEU A 146 14.98 -6.55 11.13
N VAL A 147 15.18 -5.55 10.27
CA VAL A 147 14.20 -5.13 9.26
C VAL A 147 13.96 -6.24 8.24
N LEU A 148 14.99 -6.95 7.81
CA LEU A 148 14.86 -8.08 6.89
C LEU A 148 14.14 -9.27 7.53
N ARG A 149 14.42 -9.57 8.81
CA ARG A 149 13.69 -10.61 9.55
C ARG A 149 12.20 -10.25 9.65
N ASP A 150 11.90 -9.03 10.07
CA ASP A 150 10.53 -8.54 10.20
C ASP A 150 9.79 -8.51 8.85
N ALA A 151 10.49 -8.23 7.75
CA ALA A 151 9.94 -8.31 6.40
C ALA A 151 9.56 -9.75 6.02
N LEU A 152 10.39 -10.75 6.36
CA LEU A 152 10.07 -12.16 6.15
C LEU A 152 8.84 -12.58 6.98
N GLU A 153 8.77 -12.16 8.25
CA GLU A 153 7.60 -12.38 9.11
C GLU A 153 6.34 -11.75 8.48
N GLY A 154 6.44 -10.53 7.92
CA GLY A 154 5.34 -9.88 7.23
C GLY A 154 4.86 -10.63 5.98
N LEU A 155 5.79 -11.19 5.20
CA LEU A 155 5.47 -12.01 4.03
C LEU A 155 4.82 -13.35 4.40
N GLU A 156 5.29 -13.98 5.48
CA GLU A 156 4.69 -15.20 6.04
C GLU A 156 3.25 -14.93 6.50
N LEU A 157 3.03 -13.86 7.27
CA LEU A 157 1.69 -13.46 7.70
C LEU A 157 0.74 -13.17 6.52
N LEU A 158 1.22 -12.50 5.46
CA LEU A 158 0.43 -12.30 4.24
C LEU A 158 0.01 -13.63 3.62
N PHE A 159 0.95 -14.57 3.52
CA PHE A 159 0.69 -15.88 2.94
C PHE A 159 -0.33 -16.69 3.78
N GLU A 160 -0.21 -16.64 5.11
CA GLU A 160 -1.12 -17.32 6.04
C GLU A 160 -2.58 -16.83 5.92
N ILE A 161 -2.78 -15.54 5.62
CA ILE A 161 -4.11 -14.97 5.38
C ILE A 161 -4.55 -15.08 3.90
N GLY A 162 -3.84 -15.86 3.10
CA GLY A 162 -4.19 -16.13 1.70
C GLY A 162 -3.85 -15.00 0.74
N ILE A 163 -2.87 -14.15 1.04
CA ILE A 163 -2.42 -13.06 0.16
C ILE A 163 -0.99 -13.33 -0.32
N LEU A 164 -0.80 -13.32 -1.63
CA LEU A 164 0.53 -13.36 -2.24
C LEU A 164 0.92 -11.97 -2.75
N HIS A 165 1.98 -11.38 -2.20
CA HIS A 165 2.41 -10.01 -2.52
C HIS A 165 2.86 -9.79 -3.98
N ARG A 166 3.60 -10.75 -4.55
CA ARG A 166 4.15 -10.78 -5.93
C ARG A 166 5.08 -9.64 -6.37
N ASP A 167 5.36 -8.65 -5.53
CA ASP A 167 6.28 -7.54 -5.84
C ASP A 167 7.28 -7.32 -4.69
N ILE A 168 8.00 -8.38 -4.33
CA ILE A 168 8.99 -8.34 -3.25
C ILE A 168 10.24 -7.64 -3.76
N SER A 169 10.49 -6.43 -3.25
CA SER A 169 11.69 -5.66 -3.56
C SER A 169 12.18 -4.88 -2.34
N ILE A 170 13.46 -4.50 -2.34
CA ILE A 170 14.04 -3.67 -1.29
C ILE A 170 13.32 -2.32 -1.13
N ASN A 171 12.65 -1.83 -2.18
CA ASN A 171 11.92 -0.57 -2.15
C ASN A 171 10.53 -0.71 -1.48
N ASN A 172 10.04 -1.93 -1.34
CA ASN A 172 8.75 -2.26 -0.72
C ASN A 172 8.92 -2.71 0.74
N ILE A 173 10.06 -2.37 1.34
CA ILE A 173 10.37 -2.58 2.76
C ILE A 173 10.76 -1.23 3.36
N ILE A 174 10.08 -0.84 4.44
CA ILE A 174 10.39 0.38 5.19
C ILE A 174 10.77 0.07 6.63
N ILE A 175 11.44 1.03 7.26
CA ILE A 175 11.75 1.06 8.69
C ILE A 175 10.74 1.97 9.36
N GLU A 176 9.84 1.42 10.18
CA GLU A 176 8.88 2.21 10.93
C GLU A 176 9.54 2.90 12.15
N PRO A 177 8.92 3.89 12.81
CA PRO A 177 9.54 4.70 13.85
C PRO A 177 10.16 3.94 15.03
N THR A 178 9.66 2.76 15.39
CA THR A 178 10.24 1.91 16.45
C THR A 178 11.45 1.09 15.99
N GLY A 179 11.80 1.19 14.70
CA GLY A 179 12.99 0.57 14.09
C GLY A 179 12.74 -0.80 13.47
N HIS A 180 11.49 -1.24 13.42
CA HIS A 180 11.08 -2.52 12.86
C HIS A 180 10.83 -2.46 11.35
N GLY A 181 10.93 -3.61 10.71
CA GLY A 181 10.68 -3.74 9.27
C GLY A 181 9.19 -3.88 8.98
N VAL A 182 8.73 -3.23 7.91
CA VAL A 182 7.34 -3.32 7.45
C VAL A 182 7.30 -3.51 5.94
N ILE A 183 6.56 -4.53 5.49
CA ILE A 183 6.20 -4.76 4.09
C ILE A 183 5.14 -3.74 3.66
N ILE A 184 5.33 -3.11 2.51
CA ILE A 184 4.39 -2.16 1.91
C ILE A 184 4.10 -2.53 0.45
N ASP A 185 3.15 -1.83 -0.18
CA ASP A 185 2.86 -1.92 -1.61
C ASP A 185 2.20 -3.23 -2.06
N LEU A 186 0.88 -3.31 -1.88
CA LEU A 186 0.08 -4.48 -2.26
C LEU A 186 -0.58 -4.33 -3.64
N ASP A 187 -0.09 -3.43 -4.50
CA ASP A 187 -0.67 -3.14 -5.83
C ASP A 187 -0.68 -4.35 -6.79
N TYR A 188 0.22 -5.29 -6.56
CA TYR A 188 0.33 -6.54 -7.31
C TYR A 188 -0.10 -7.75 -6.51
N ALA A 189 -0.61 -7.57 -5.29
CA ALA A 189 -1.07 -8.68 -4.48
C ALA A 189 -2.28 -9.37 -5.15
N VAL A 190 -2.44 -10.66 -4.85
CA VAL A 190 -3.60 -11.47 -5.24
C VAL A 190 -3.98 -12.38 -4.08
N TYR A 191 -5.25 -12.76 -4.04
CA TYR A 191 -5.65 -13.86 -3.20
C TYR A 191 -5.11 -15.18 -3.76
N THR A 192 -4.56 -16.02 -2.90
CA THR A 192 -4.03 -17.33 -3.28
C THR A 192 -5.12 -18.22 -3.89
N GLN A 193 -6.37 -18.05 -3.45
CA GLN A 193 -7.52 -18.79 -3.99
C GLN A 193 -7.75 -18.47 -5.48
N ASP A 194 -7.64 -17.21 -5.89
CA ASP A 194 -7.84 -16.82 -7.30
C ASP A 194 -6.81 -17.48 -8.24
N LEU A 195 -5.58 -17.69 -7.74
CA LEU A 195 -4.56 -18.44 -8.48
C LEU A 195 -4.93 -19.92 -8.60
N LEU A 196 -5.45 -20.52 -7.53
CA LEU A 196 -5.83 -21.93 -7.51
C LEU A 196 -7.04 -22.20 -8.41
N ASP A 197 -8.02 -21.28 -8.42
CA ASP A 197 -9.21 -21.40 -9.27
C ASP A 197 -8.88 -21.20 -10.77
N GLY A 198 -7.81 -20.44 -11.07
CA GLY A 198 -7.31 -20.22 -12.42
C GLY A 198 -6.40 -21.33 -12.97
N LEU A 199 -5.95 -22.27 -12.14
CA LEU A 199 -5.22 -23.45 -12.59
C LEU A 199 -6.23 -24.48 -13.12
N GLU A 200 -6.18 -24.79 -14.43
CA GLU A 200 -6.83 -26.01 -14.93
C GLU A 200 -6.31 -27.18 -14.09
N LYS A 201 -7.22 -27.90 -13.41
CA LYS A 201 -6.85 -29.11 -12.66
C LYS A 201 -6.09 -30.03 -13.62
N PRO A 202 -4.80 -30.29 -13.40
CA PRO A 202 -4.05 -31.13 -14.31
C PRO A 202 -4.72 -32.50 -14.37
N ALA A 203 -5.06 -32.95 -15.58
CA ALA A 203 -5.53 -34.31 -15.80
C ALA A 203 -4.42 -35.27 -15.37
N SER A 204 -4.60 -35.92 -14.22
CA SER A 204 -3.67 -36.84 -13.57
C SER A 204 -2.41 -36.20 -12.97
N TYR A 205 -2.48 -35.80 -11.71
CA TYR A 205 -1.51 -36.15 -10.67
C TYR A 205 -2.19 -36.01 -9.30
N GLY A 206 -1.81 -36.85 -8.35
CA GLY A 206 -2.54 -37.15 -7.11
C GLY A 206 -2.97 -35.94 -6.24
N ASP A 207 -4.00 -36.22 -5.46
CA ASP A 207 -4.69 -35.40 -4.47
C ASP A 207 -3.81 -34.38 -3.74
N TRP A 208 -4.04 -33.08 -3.98
CA TRP A 208 -3.49 -32.01 -3.15
C TRP A 208 -4.39 -31.82 -1.93
N THR A 209 -4.29 -32.73 -0.96
CA THR A 209 -4.60 -32.36 0.42
C THR A 209 -3.43 -31.52 0.91
N ILE A 210 -3.59 -30.19 0.98
CA ILE A 210 -2.65 -29.35 1.72
C ILE A 210 -2.79 -29.79 3.18
N HIS A 211 -1.90 -30.67 3.64
CA HIS A 211 -1.76 -30.94 5.06
C HIS A 211 -1.38 -29.62 5.72
N GLY A 212 -2.34 -29.00 6.42
CA GLY A 212 -2.18 -27.77 7.19
C GLY A 212 -1.30 -27.94 8.44
N ASP A 213 -0.31 -28.81 8.42
CA ASP A 213 0.61 -29.08 9.52
C ASP A 213 2.03 -28.67 9.13
N TRP A 214 2.28 -27.36 9.10
CA TRP A 214 3.63 -26.86 9.32
C TRP A 214 3.86 -26.76 10.83
N CYS A 215 4.26 -27.89 11.43
CA CYS A 215 4.79 -27.90 12.79
C CYS A 215 6.16 -27.21 12.82
N PHE A 216 6.20 -25.90 13.06
CA PHE A 216 7.38 -25.29 13.67
C PHE A 216 7.35 -25.58 15.17
N GLY A 217 8.00 -26.69 15.54
CA GLY A 217 8.26 -27.01 16.93
C GLY A 217 9.03 -25.87 17.61
N ARG A 218 8.39 -25.19 18.56
CA ARG A 218 9.11 -24.54 19.65
C ARG A 218 9.57 -25.63 20.60
N GLN A 219 10.88 -25.76 20.78
CA GLN A 219 11.44 -26.37 21.99
C GLN A 219 11.20 -25.46 23.20
#